data_AF-A0A5B0S1X7-F1
#
_entry.id   AF-A0A5B0S1X7-F1
#
_cell.length_a   1.000
_cell.length_b   1.000
_cell.length_c   1.000
_cell.angle_alpha   90.00
_cell.angle_beta   90.00
_cell.angle_gamma   90.00
#
_symmetry.space_group_name_H-M   'P 1'
#
loop_
_entity.id
_entity.type
_entity.pdbx_description
1 polymer ?
#
loop_
_entity_poly.entity_id
_entity_poly.type
_entity_poly.pdbx_seq_one_letter_code
_entity_poly.pdbx_strand_id
1 'polypeptide(L)'
;MKQACIMIAQLFLASSSLARTFTIQNNCPFTIWPAYFTNPDSPAKITSQPAGWEAPGSSQKSVDVPDGWAGRFWGRRNCDFSKTGPTSCATGGCNGGLVCDPATGSGVPPATLAEFKLNGDGGKDYYDVSNVDGSNLPVFITNNKGCPTPSCKTDLNPGCPDD
;
A
#
# COMPACT_ATOMS: atom_id res chain seq x y z
N MET A 1 35.82 -35.35 -35.51
CA MET A 1 34.59 -34.54 -35.45
C MET A 1 34.09 -34.52 -34.02
N LYS A 2 34.22 -33.41 -33.30
CA LYS A 2 33.57 -33.21 -32.00
C LYS A 2 32.99 -31.80 -32.00
N GLN A 3 31.69 -31.70 -32.25
CA GLN A 3 30.91 -30.47 -32.09
C GLN A 3 30.83 -30.15 -30.60
N ALA A 4 31.37 -29.02 -30.19
CA ALA A 4 31.08 -28.42 -28.89
C ALA A 4 29.91 -27.46 -29.09
N CYS A 5 28.78 -27.77 -28.47
CA CYS A 5 27.58 -26.94 -28.50
C CYS A 5 27.77 -25.77 -27.52
N ILE A 6 27.84 -24.54 -28.03
CA ILE A 6 27.92 -23.32 -27.21
C ILE A 6 26.49 -22.99 -26.77
N MET A 7 26.17 -23.21 -25.49
CA MET A 7 24.95 -22.67 -24.88
C MET A 7 25.19 -21.20 -24.53
N ILE A 8 24.53 -20.29 -25.26
CA ILE A 8 24.44 -18.89 -24.88
C ILE A 8 23.30 -18.76 -23.87
N ALA A 9 23.62 -18.60 -22.59
CA ALA A 9 22.64 -18.23 -21.58
C ALA A 9 22.23 -16.76 -21.81
N GLN A 10 21.02 -16.53 -22.34
CA GLN A 10 20.48 -15.17 -22.45
C GLN A 10 20.09 -14.67 -21.06
N LEU A 11 20.87 -13.73 -20.54
CA LEU A 11 20.54 -13.00 -19.32
C LEU A 11 19.41 -12.01 -19.64
N PHE A 12 18.17 -12.38 -19.35
CA PHE A 12 17.05 -11.42 -19.39
C PHE A 12 17.18 -10.48 -18.20
N LEU A 13 17.76 -9.30 -18.43
CA LEU A 13 17.64 -8.17 -17.51
C LEU A 13 16.20 -7.66 -17.58
N ALA A 14 15.31 -8.22 -16.76
CA ALA A 14 14.00 -7.64 -16.53
C ALA A 14 14.17 -6.34 -15.74
N SER A 15 14.29 -5.22 -16.45
CA SER A 15 14.24 -3.89 -15.85
C SER A 15 12.82 -3.64 -15.35
N SER A 16 12.55 -3.92 -14.07
CA SER A 16 11.33 -3.47 -13.42
C SER A 16 11.39 -1.95 -13.29
N SER A 17 10.85 -1.24 -14.28
CA SER A 17 10.71 0.22 -14.23
C SER A 17 9.58 0.58 -13.27
N LEU A 18 9.88 1.45 -12.32
CA LEU A 18 8.86 2.14 -11.53
C LEU A 18 8.12 3.10 -12.47
N ALA A 19 6.79 3.04 -12.50
CA ALA A 19 5.97 3.68 -13.53
C ALA A 19 4.93 4.66 -12.96
N ARG A 20 4.37 4.40 -11.77
CA ARG A 20 3.40 5.30 -11.12
C ARG A 20 3.94 5.80 -9.79
N THR A 21 3.61 7.04 -9.47
CA THR A 21 3.95 7.67 -8.20
C THR A 21 2.67 7.92 -7.41
N PHE A 22 2.61 7.39 -6.19
CA PHE A 22 1.59 7.73 -5.20
C PHE A 22 2.16 8.76 -4.23
N THR A 23 1.47 9.88 -4.03
CA THR A 23 1.78 10.81 -2.95
C THR A 23 0.84 10.55 -1.78
N ILE A 24 1.40 10.01 -0.70
CA ILE A 24 0.67 9.72 0.53
C ILE A 24 0.78 10.95 1.42
N GLN A 25 -0.34 11.64 1.63
CA GLN A 25 -0.41 12.86 2.42
C GLN A 25 -1.15 12.59 3.74
N ASN A 26 -0.52 12.94 4.86
CA ASN A 26 -1.19 12.96 6.15
C ASN A 26 -1.81 14.34 6.39
N ASN A 27 -3.11 14.45 6.14
CA ASN A 27 -3.90 15.65 6.43
C ASN A 27 -4.51 15.65 7.85
N CYS A 28 -4.21 14.63 8.67
CA CYS A 28 -4.63 14.61 10.07
C CYS A 28 -3.77 15.57 10.90
N PRO A 29 -4.31 16.13 12.01
CA PRO A 29 -3.55 16.99 12.91
C PRO A 29 -2.59 16.22 13.84
N PHE A 30 -2.42 14.91 13.63
CA PHE A 30 -1.62 14.01 14.44
C PHE A 30 -0.79 13.08 13.55
N THR A 31 0.26 12.50 14.14
CA THR A 31 1.08 11.49 13.47
C THR A 31 0.28 10.23 13.16
N ILE A 32 0.43 9.73 11.94
CA ILE A 32 0.00 8.40 11.52
C ILE A 32 1.21 7.62 11.04
N TRP A 33 1.05 6.30 10.90
CA TRP A 33 2.06 5.46 10.28
C TRP A 33 1.47 4.80 9.05
N PRO A 34 1.62 5.38 7.84
CA PRO A 34 1.15 4.72 6.65
C PRO A 34 1.90 3.41 6.42
N ALA A 35 1.24 2.50 5.73
CA ALA A 35 1.78 1.22 5.30
C ALA A 35 1.16 0.83 3.97
N TYR A 36 1.80 -0.13 3.29
CA TYR A 36 1.24 -0.72 2.08
C TYR A 36 1.57 -2.20 2.00
N PHE A 37 0.79 -2.91 1.20
CA PHE A 37 1.03 -4.30 0.86
C PHE A 37 0.87 -4.48 -0.65
N THR A 38 1.84 -5.13 -1.27
CA THR A 38 1.77 -5.52 -2.67
C THR A 38 1.10 -6.88 -2.78
N ASN A 39 0.00 -6.97 -3.51
CA ASN A 39 -0.75 -8.22 -3.65
C ASN A 39 0.09 -9.32 -4.31
N PRO A 40 -0.18 -10.61 -4.01
CA PRO A 40 0.55 -11.73 -4.59
C PRO A 40 0.51 -11.78 -6.12
N ASP A 41 -0.58 -11.29 -6.73
CA ASP A 41 -0.81 -11.25 -8.17
C ASP A 41 -0.18 -10.04 -8.88
N SER A 42 0.51 -9.16 -8.14
CA SER A 42 1.25 -8.06 -8.74
C SER A 42 2.45 -8.59 -9.55
N PRO A 43 2.60 -8.22 -10.83
CA PRO A 43 3.65 -8.75 -11.71
C PRO A 43 5.06 -8.37 -11.25
N ALA A 44 5.19 -7.23 -10.56
CA ALA A 44 6.41 -6.80 -9.89
C ALA A 44 6.09 -6.28 -8.48
N LYS A 45 7.01 -6.53 -7.54
CA LYS A 45 6.82 -6.22 -6.11
C LYS A 45 7.75 -5.13 -5.56
N ILE A 46 8.73 -4.70 -6.34
CA ILE A 46 9.68 -3.68 -5.93
C ILE A 46 9.03 -2.30 -5.96
N THR A 47 9.25 -1.50 -4.92
CA THR A 47 8.75 -0.12 -4.81
C THR A 47 9.90 0.77 -4.35
N SER A 48 9.75 2.11 -4.43
CA SER A 48 10.82 3.03 -4.03
C SER A 48 10.93 3.26 -2.52
N GLN A 49 10.01 2.74 -1.70
CA GLN A 49 9.97 2.99 -0.26
C GLN A 49 9.72 1.70 0.53
N PRO A 50 10.25 1.54 1.76
CA PRO A 50 9.86 0.46 2.65
C PRO A 50 8.33 0.45 2.91
N ALA A 51 7.78 -0.73 3.21
CA ALA A 51 6.36 -0.97 3.47
C ALA A 51 5.84 -0.42 4.81
N GLY A 52 6.33 0.75 5.22
CA GLY A 52 5.80 1.51 6.33
C GLY A 52 6.75 2.59 6.82
N TRP A 53 6.19 3.71 7.31
CA TRP A 53 6.94 4.85 7.81
C TRP A 53 6.11 5.67 8.79
N GLU A 54 6.77 6.56 9.53
CA GLU A 54 6.12 7.61 10.32
C GLU A 54 5.80 8.83 9.45
N ALA A 55 4.58 9.34 9.56
CA ALA A 55 4.11 10.53 8.87
C ALA A 55 3.52 11.53 9.89
N PRO A 56 4.29 12.56 10.31
CA PRO A 56 3.77 13.66 11.11
C PRO A 56 2.56 14.33 10.46
N GLY A 57 1.79 15.07 11.26
CA GLY A 57 0.67 15.87 10.74
C GLY A 57 1.15 16.83 9.65
N SER A 58 0.35 17.00 8.60
CA SER A 58 0.66 17.81 7.42
C SER A 58 1.91 17.39 6.62
N SER A 59 2.40 16.16 6.80
CA SER A 59 3.52 15.62 6.02
C SER A 59 3.03 14.88 4.77
N GLN A 60 3.95 14.65 3.84
CA GLN A 60 3.71 13.82 2.67
C GLN A 60 4.94 12.99 2.31
N LYS A 61 4.72 11.85 1.66
CA LYS A 61 5.78 11.01 1.11
C LYS A 61 5.34 10.40 -0.22
N SER A 62 6.24 10.37 -1.20
CA SER A 62 6.00 9.71 -2.48
C SER A 62 6.49 8.26 -2.45
N VAL A 63 5.70 7.36 -3.02
CA VAL A 63 6.02 5.95 -3.23
C VAL A 63 5.85 5.65 -4.71
N ASP A 64 6.92 5.20 -5.37
CA ASP A 64 6.86 4.77 -6.75
C ASP A 64 6.63 3.26 -6.81
N VAL A 65 5.76 2.84 -7.71
CA VAL A 65 5.38 1.44 -7.94
C VAL A 65 5.55 1.08 -9.42
N PRO A 66 5.75 -0.21 -9.75
CA PRO A 66 5.89 -0.66 -11.12
C PRO A 66 4.57 -0.53 -11.89
N ASP A 67 4.65 -0.60 -13.22
CA ASP A 67 3.45 -0.73 -14.04
C ASP A 67 2.75 -2.07 -13.73
N GLY A 68 1.42 -2.07 -13.80
CA GLY A 68 0.63 -3.26 -13.44
C GLY A 68 0.55 -3.56 -11.93
N TRP A 69 1.10 -2.70 -11.06
CA TRP A 69 1.10 -2.94 -9.61
C TRP A 69 -0.33 -3.13 -9.07
N ALA A 70 -0.48 -4.16 -8.24
CA ALA A 70 -1.69 -4.43 -7.50
C ALA A 70 -1.37 -4.41 -6.01
N GLY A 71 -2.15 -3.67 -5.22
CA GLY A 71 -1.90 -3.57 -3.80
C GLY A 71 -2.78 -2.54 -3.12
N ARG A 72 -2.44 -2.24 -1.87
CA ARG A 72 -3.23 -1.33 -1.06
C ARG A 72 -2.38 -0.53 -0.09
N PHE A 73 -2.88 0.65 0.28
CA PHE A 73 -2.34 1.52 1.32
C PHE A 73 -3.34 1.65 2.46
N TRP A 74 -2.84 1.84 3.68
CA TRP A 74 -3.67 2.19 4.84
C TRP A 74 -2.87 3.02 5.86
N GLY A 75 -3.59 3.67 6.77
CA GLY A 75 -3.00 4.41 7.88
C GLY A 75 -3.09 3.61 9.19
N ARG A 76 -2.07 3.74 10.04
CA ARG A 76 -2.03 3.15 11.39
C ARG A 76 -2.02 4.25 12.44
N ARG A 77 -2.63 3.99 13.60
CA ARG A 77 -2.74 4.96 14.71
C ARG A 77 -2.13 4.41 16.01
N ASN A 78 -1.65 5.35 16.83
CA ASN A 78 -1.15 5.11 18.18
C ASN A 78 -0.18 3.93 18.23
N CYS A 79 0.89 4.02 17.43
CA CYS A 79 1.86 2.94 17.30
C CYS A 79 2.99 3.05 18.33
N ASP A 80 3.40 1.88 18.83
CA ASP A 80 4.58 1.63 19.64
C ASP A 80 5.35 0.44 19.04
N PHE A 81 6.49 0.75 18.43
CA PHE A 81 7.35 -0.24 17.78
C PHE A 81 8.43 -0.83 18.70
N SER A 82 8.35 -0.57 20.02
CA SER A 82 9.10 -1.39 20.99
C SER A 82 8.62 -2.85 20.99
N LYS A 83 7.37 -3.07 20.56
CA LYS A 83 6.79 -4.38 20.26
C LYS A 83 6.90 -4.63 18.77
N THR A 84 7.18 -5.87 18.37
CA THR A 84 7.14 -6.30 16.98
C THR A 84 5.85 -7.06 16.71
N GLY A 85 5.20 -6.77 15.58
CA GLY A 85 4.03 -7.54 15.11
C GLY A 85 2.74 -6.73 15.01
N PRO A 86 1.61 -7.42 14.83
CA PRO A 86 0.35 -6.78 14.44
C PRO A 86 -0.22 -5.85 15.52
N THR A 87 0.13 -6.07 16.78
CA THR A 87 -0.33 -5.27 17.92
C THR A 87 0.59 -4.08 18.23
N SER A 88 1.56 -3.76 17.36
CA SER A 88 2.41 -2.57 17.51
C SER A 88 1.62 -1.27 17.29
N CYS A 89 0.38 -1.32 16.79
CA CYS A 89 -0.48 -0.16 16.63
C CYS A 89 -1.87 -0.46 17.18
N ALA A 90 -2.56 0.55 17.71
CA ALA A 90 -3.92 0.39 18.23
C ALA A 90 -4.92 0.00 17.12
N THR A 91 -4.71 0.48 15.89
CA THR A 91 -5.51 0.13 14.70
C THR A 91 -4.61 -0.02 13.48
N GLY A 92 -4.93 -0.97 12.60
CA GLY A 92 -4.25 -1.15 11.31
C GLY A 92 -2.83 -1.71 11.41
N GLY A 93 -2.38 -2.21 12.57
CA GLY A 93 -1.02 -2.74 12.71
C GLY A 93 -0.73 -3.90 11.75
N CYS A 94 0.54 -4.26 11.54
CA CYS A 94 0.92 -5.32 10.61
C CYS A 94 2.08 -6.15 11.19
N ASN A 95 2.25 -7.38 10.71
CA ASN A 95 3.49 -8.11 11.01
C ASN A 95 4.69 -7.31 10.49
N GLY A 96 5.83 -7.40 11.19
CA GLY A 96 7.04 -6.61 10.88
C GLY A 96 7.17 -5.29 11.67
N GLY A 97 6.09 -4.76 12.23
CA GLY A 97 6.14 -3.53 13.03
C GLY A 97 6.13 -2.27 12.15
N LEU A 98 7.14 -1.40 12.25
CA LEU A 98 7.15 -0.13 11.50
C LEU A 98 7.12 -0.37 9.99
N VAL A 99 7.96 -1.28 9.52
CA VAL A 99 7.99 -1.75 8.13
C VAL A 99 7.24 -3.07 8.07
N CYS A 100 6.13 -3.12 7.34
CA CYS A 100 5.32 -4.33 7.27
C CYS A 100 6.05 -5.45 6.52
N ASP A 101 5.83 -6.69 6.95
CA ASP A 101 6.34 -7.88 6.29
C ASP A 101 5.63 -8.06 4.93
N PRO A 102 6.36 -8.03 3.80
CA PRO A 102 5.79 -8.09 2.46
C PRO A 102 5.17 -9.45 2.10
N ALA A 103 5.30 -10.48 2.95
CA ALA A 103 4.77 -11.82 2.70
C ALA A 103 3.50 -12.15 3.50
N THR A 104 3.12 -11.35 4.49
CA THR A 104 2.10 -11.74 5.48
C THR A 104 0.72 -11.12 5.28
N GLY A 105 0.51 -10.44 4.16
CA GLY A 105 -0.77 -9.77 3.87
C GLY A 105 -0.80 -8.32 4.36
N SER A 106 -2.02 -7.80 4.46
CA SER A 106 -2.29 -6.40 4.80
C SER A 106 -2.32 -6.16 6.31
N GLY A 107 -2.70 -4.94 6.72
CA GLY A 107 -2.88 -4.60 8.13
C GLY A 107 -3.98 -5.43 8.80
N VAL A 108 -3.93 -5.48 10.13
CA VAL A 108 -4.93 -6.10 10.98
C VAL A 108 -6.11 -5.13 11.13
N PRO A 109 -7.34 -5.57 10.77
CA PRO A 109 -8.56 -4.79 10.96
C PRO A 109 -8.73 -4.25 12.40
N PRO A 110 -9.36 -3.07 12.60
CA PRO A 110 -9.97 -2.25 11.56
C PRO A 110 -8.95 -1.37 10.80
N ALA A 111 -9.12 -1.28 9.49
CA ALA A 111 -8.33 -0.41 8.62
C ALA A 111 -9.11 0.03 7.37
N THR A 112 -9.27 1.34 7.19
CA THR A 112 -9.75 1.88 5.90
C THR A 112 -8.63 1.73 4.86
N LEU A 113 -8.95 1.11 3.73
CA LEU A 113 -8.01 0.77 2.68
C LEU A 113 -8.15 1.70 1.47
N ALA A 114 -7.03 2.05 0.85
CA ALA A 114 -6.98 2.58 -0.51
C ALA A 114 -6.41 1.48 -1.41
N GLU A 115 -7.24 0.89 -2.26
CA GLU A 115 -6.92 -0.30 -3.06
C GLU A 115 -6.68 0.08 -4.52
N PHE A 116 -5.73 -0.61 -5.17
CA PHE A 116 -5.32 -0.30 -6.54
C PHE A 116 -5.03 -1.59 -7.33
N LYS A 117 -5.50 -1.61 -8.58
CA LYS A 117 -5.10 -2.53 -9.63
C LYS A 117 -4.75 -1.71 -10.86
N LEU A 118 -3.47 -1.45 -11.05
CA LEU A 118 -2.97 -0.68 -12.19
C LEU A 118 -2.87 -1.55 -13.44
N ASN A 119 -3.04 -0.93 -14.62
CA ASN A 119 -2.97 -1.61 -15.92
C ASN A 119 -3.76 -2.94 -15.94
N GLY A 120 -4.98 -2.92 -15.39
CA GLY A 120 -5.88 -4.06 -15.30
C GLY A 120 -6.63 -4.32 -16.61
N ASP A 121 -7.88 -4.76 -16.51
CA ASP A 121 -8.69 -5.07 -17.68
C ASP A 121 -8.82 -3.86 -18.64
N GLY A 122 -8.56 -4.10 -19.92
CA GLY A 122 -8.51 -3.07 -20.95
C GLY A 122 -7.40 -2.02 -20.78
N GLY A 123 -6.37 -2.31 -19.99
CA GLY A 123 -5.25 -1.39 -19.72
C GLY A 123 -5.62 -0.22 -18.80
N LYS A 124 -6.71 -0.36 -18.03
CA LYS A 124 -7.21 0.69 -17.13
C LYS A 124 -6.68 0.53 -15.72
N ASP A 125 -6.55 1.65 -15.02
CA ASP A 125 -6.29 1.65 -13.58
C ASP A 125 -7.63 1.60 -12.84
N TYR A 126 -7.76 0.64 -11.92
CA TYR A 126 -8.90 0.49 -11.01
C TYR A 126 -8.44 0.82 -9.60
N TYR A 127 -9.28 1.56 -8.86
CA TYR A 127 -8.96 1.97 -7.51
C TYR A 127 -10.22 2.34 -6.74
N ASP A 128 -10.18 2.14 -5.44
CA ASP A 128 -11.30 2.40 -4.54
C ASP A 128 -10.84 2.71 -3.11
N VAL A 129 -11.78 3.20 -2.31
CA VAL A 129 -11.63 3.30 -0.85
C VAL A 129 -12.57 2.28 -0.24
N SER A 130 -12.03 1.39 0.59
CA SER A 130 -12.72 0.22 1.09
C SER A 130 -12.75 0.22 2.62
N ASN A 131 -13.92 -0.07 3.18
CA ASN A 131 -14.14 -0.32 4.61
C ASN A 131 -14.54 -1.80 4.84
N VAL A 132 -14.23 -2.69 3.89
CA VAL A 132 -14.49 -4.14 4.05
C VAL A 132 -13.76 -4.69 5.28
N ASP A 133 -12.56 -4.18 5.53
CA ASP A 133 -11.72 -4.50 6.70
C ASP A 133 -11.97 -3.53 7.87
N GLY A 134 -13.15 -2.91 7.94
CA GLY A 134 -13.50 -1.90 8.94
C GLY A 134 -12.94 -0.52 8.63
N SER A 135 -13.12 0.42 9.57
CA SER A 135 -12.71 1.82 9.40
C SER A 135 -11.89 2.30 10.60
N ASN A 136 -10.86 3.10 10.35
CA ASN A 136 -10.04 3.68 11.42
C ASN A 136 -9.61 5.14 11.16
N LEU A 137 -9.39 5.51 9.90
CA LEU A 137 -8.99 6.83 9.46
C LEU A 137 -9.75 7.22 8.19
N PRO A 138 -10.20 8.47 8.06
CA PRO A 138 -10.74 8.98 6.80
C PRO A 138 -9.70 8.93 5.67
N VAL A 139 -10.10 8.46 4.49
CA VAL A 139 -9.24 8.31 3.31
C VAL A 139 -9.98 8.79 2.07
N PHE A 140 -9.24 9.40 1.13
CA PHE A 140 -9.71 9.69 -0.20
C PHE A 140 -8.57 9.59 -1.21
N ILE A 141 -8.92 9.29 -2.47
CA ILE A 141 -7.96 9.17 -3.56
C ILE A 141 -8.23 10.29 -4.57
N THR A 142 -7.17 10.99 -4.97
CA THR A 142 -7.18 11.93 -6.09
C THR A 142 -6.17 11.53 -7.14
N ASN A 143 -6.39 11.92 -8.40
CA ASN A 143 -5.52 11.58 -9.51
C ASN A 143 -5.30 12.80 -10.42
N ASN A 144 -4.24 12.74 -11.24
CA ASN A 144 -3.89 13.77 -12.22
C ASN A 144 -4.47 13.50 -13.63
N LYS A 145 -5.52 12.67 -13.72
CA LYS A 145 -6.14 12.24 -14.99
C LYS A 145 -7.62 12.66 -15.10
N GLY A 146 -8.17 13.33 -14.09
CA GLY A 146 -9.58 13.75 -14.08
C GLY A 146 -10.56 12.60 -13.85
N CYS A 147 -10.09 11.43 -13.39
CA CYS A 147 -10.96 10.31 -13.03
C CYS A 147 -11.66 10.57 -11.67
N PRO A 148 -12.75 9.86 -11.34
CA PRO A 148 -13.46 10.02 -10.07
C PRO A 148 -12.58 9.87 -8.82
N THR A 149 -12.99 10.49 -7.73
CA THR A 149 -12.24 10.57 -6.47
C THR A 149 -12.96 9.81 -5.35
N PRO A 150 -12.77 8.48 -5.24
CA PRO A 150 -13.41 7.68 -4.20
C PRO A 150 -12.94 8.16 -2.83
N SER A 151 -13.86 8.16 -1.86
CA SER A 151 -13.58 8.71 -0.54
C SER A 151 -14.50 8.18 0.55
N CYS A 152 -13.92 7.97 1.72
CA CYS A 152 -14.59 7.86 3.00
C CYS A 152 -14.00 8.94 3.92
N LYS A 153 -14.58 10.15 3.88
CA LYS A 153 -14.00 11.34 4.56
C LYS A 153 -14.50 11.53 6.00
N THR A 154 -15.52 10.78 6.39
CA THR A 154 -16.13 10.87 7.72
C THR A 154 -15.44 9.90 8.67
N ASP A 155 -15.20 10.32 9.90
CA ASP A 155 -14.85 9.39 10.97
C ASP A 155 -16.07 8.52 11.28
N LEU A 156 -15.98 7.22 10.96
CA LEU A 156 -17.06 6.27 11.17
C LEU A 156 -17.02 5.64 12.58
N ASN A 157 -16.00 5.94 13.39
CA ASN A 157 -15.91 5.36 14.74
C ASN A 157 -17.01 5.87 15.69
N PRO A 158 -17.42 7.15 15.68
CA PRO A 158 -18.53 7.61 16.50
C PRO A 158 -19.85 6.91 16.10
N GLY A 159 -20.43 6.15 17.03
CA GLY A 159 -21.66 5.40 16.77
C GLY A 159 -21.45 4.11 16.00
N CYS A 160 -20.20 3.63 15.87
CA CYS A 160 -19.97 2.25 15.46
C CYS A 160 -20.69 1.32 16.45
N PRO A 161 -21.54 0.38 15.97
CA PRO A 161 -22.17 -0.62 16.81
C PRO A 161 -21.14 -1.44 17.61
N ASP A 162 -21.55 -1.93 18.78
CA ASP A 162 -20.69 -2.67 19.71
C ASP A 162 -20.50 -4.16 19.34
N ASP A 163 -21.16 -4.64 18.28
CA ASP A 163 -21.19 -6.06 17.84
C ASP A 163 -20.12 -6.45 16.80
#